data_AF-A0A3B1AFZ3-F1
#
_entry.id   AF-A0A3B1AFZ3-F1
#
_cell.length_a   1.000
_cell.length_b   1.000
_cell.length_c   1.000
_cell.angle_alpha   90.00
_cell.angle_beta   90.00
_cell.angle_gamma   90.00
#
_symmetry.space_group_name_H-M   'P 1'
#
loop_
_entity.id
_entity.type
_entity.pdbx_description
1 polymer ?
#
loop_
_entity_poly.entity_id
_entity_poly.type
_entity_poly.pdbx_seq_one_letter_code
_entity_poly.pdbx_strand_id
1 'polypeptide(L)'
;MHGCTCRSLASMPARQGLPHERRECFGYLHIPVCHFASAWGANVMSLLSSAFDVLLGFGLLWLAWQALASPDLFRAIVLFIAFGLLMALAWVRLDAPDIALAEAAIGTGLTGALLLAALTRLDAKSDAESTH
;
A
#
# COMPACT_ATOMS: atom_id res chain seq x y z
N MET A 1 -17.65 -34.14 -37.65
CA MET A 1 -18.93 -34.58 -37.06
C MET A 1 -18.76 -34.67 -35.55
N HIS A 2 -19.03 -33.60 -34.81
CA HIS A 2 -19.10 -33.59 -33.34
C HIS A 2 -20.35 -32.79 -32.97
N GLY A 3 -21.26 -33.44 -32.25
CA GLY A 3 -22.69 -33.17 -32.23
C GLY A 3 -23.13 -31.92 -31.46
N CYS A 4 -24.15 -31.25 -32.01
CA CYS A 4 -24.96 -30.25 -31.33
C CYS A 4 -25.92 -30.94 -30.35
N THR A 5 -25.58 -30.98 -29.07
CA THR A 5 -26.53 -31.38 -28.02
C THR A 5 -27.27 -30.14 -27.48
N CYS A 6 -28.13 -29.55 -28.30
CA CYS A 6 -29.21 -28.67 -27.82
C CYS A 6 -30.42 -29.55 -27.53
N ARG A 7 -30.46 -30.15 -26.34
CA ARG A 7 -31.64 -30.84 -25.84
C ARG A 7 -31.90 -30.47 -24.39
N SER A 8 -32.96 -29.69 -24.21
CA SER A 8 -33.83 -29.74 -23.03
C SER A 8 -33.32 -29.10 -21.75
N LEU A 9 -33.55 -27.79 -21.59
CA LEU A 9 -33.86 -27.21 -20.27
C LEU A 9 -34.91 -26.08 -20.40
N ALA A 10 -35.98 -26.34 -21.16
CA ALA A 10 -37.16 -25.48 -21.26
C ALA A 10 -38.36 -26.05 -20.46
N SER A 11 -38.08 -26.89 -19.46
CA SER A 11 -39.11 -27.56 -18.66
C SER A 11 -38.67 -27.69 -17.21
N MET A 12 -38.65 -26.58 -16.47
CA MET A 12 -38.57 -26.61 -15.00
C MET A 12 -39.61 -25.65 -14.42
N PRO A 13 -40.61 -26.15 -13.65
CA PRO A 13 -41.60 -25.33 -12.98
C PRO A 13 -41.01 -24.64 -11.73
N ALA A 14 -41.61 -23.50 -11.40
CA ALA A 14 -41.24 -22.58 -10.33
C ALA A 14 -40.97 -23.26 -8.97
N ARG A 15 -39.77 -23.04 -8.42
CA ARG A 15 -39.51 -23.08 -6.97
C ARG A 15 -39.31 -21.64 -6.50
N GLN A 16 -40.31 -21.08 -5.84
CA GLN A 16 -40.18 -19.83 -5.08
C GLN A 16 -39.56 -20.13 -3.72
N GLY A 17 -38.51 -19.37 -3.38
CA GLY A 17 -37.99 -19.29 -2.01
C GLY A 17 -36.50 -19.56 -1.89
N LEU A 18 -35.63 -18.65 -2.37
CA LEU A 18 -34.29 -18.42 -1.80
C LEU A 18 -33.89 -16.94 -1.98
N PRO A 19 -33.42 -16.26 -0.92
CA PRO A 19 -33.04 -14.84 -0.96
C PRO A 19 -31.63 -14.61 -1.54
N HIS A 20 -31.52 -13.52 -2.31
CA HIS A 20 -30.34 -12.66 -2.50
C HIS A 20 -28.94 -13.30 -2.60
N GLU A 21 -28.72 -14.27 -3.48
CA GLU A 21 -27.37 -14.76 -3.79
C GLU A 21 -27.07 -14.79 -5.30
N ARG A 22 -26.53 -13.65 -5.76
CA ARG A 22 -25.25 -13.55 -6.47
C ARG A 22 -24.97 -14.61 -7.55
N ARG A 23 -25.44 -14.37 -8.78
CA ARG A 23 -24.78 -14.89 -10.00
C ARG A 23 -24.83 -13.85 -11.11
N GLU A 24 -23.99 -12.84 -10.96
CA GLU A 24 -23.65 -11.98 -12.09
C GLU A 24 -22.86 -12.82 -13.11
N CYS A 25 -23.48 -13.04 -14.27
CA CYS A 25 -22.80 -13.47 -15.48
C CYS A 25 -21.95 -12.30 -15.99
N PHE A 26 -20.72 -12.14 -15.51
CA PHE A 26 -19.75 -11.26 -16.17
C PHE A 26 -18.99 -12.07 -17.21
N GLY A 27 -19.32 -11.82 -18.48
CA GLY A 27 -18.65 -12.41 -19.62
C GLY A 27 -17.16 -12.06 -19.64
N TYR A 28 -16.33 -13.10 -19.73
CA TYR A 28 -14.93 -12.97 -20.09
C TYR A 28 -14.69 -13.87 -21.31
N LEU A 29 -14.96 -13.32 -22.50
CA LEU A 29 -14.57 -13.91 -23.77
C LEU A 29 -14.11 -12.78 -24.71
N HIS A 30 -12.81 -12.49 -24.77
CA HIS A 30 -12.10 -12.11 -26.00
C HIS A 30 -10.59 -11.82 -25.79
N ILE A 31 -9.67 -12.78 -26.04
CA ILE A 31 -8.27 -12.45 -26.41
C ILE A 31 -7.68 -13.59 -27.27
N PRO A 32 -7.37 -13.34 -28.56
CA PRO A 32 -6.24 -14.05 -29.18
C PRO A 32 -5.39 -13.16 -30.11
N VAL A 33 -5.11 -11.90 -29.74
CA VAL A 33 -4.22 -11.01 -30.52
C VAL A 33 -3.07 -10.37 -29.70
N CYS A 34 -3.07 -10.40 -28.36
CA CYS A 34 -2.09 -9.66 -27.55
C CYS A 34 -0.70 -10.33 -27.33
N HIS A 35 -0.51 -11.61 -27.63
CA HIS A 35 0.60 -12.41 -27.07
C HIS A 35 2.03 -12.00 -27.47
N PHE A 36 2.24 -11.31 -28.61
CA PHE A 36 3.59 -10.93 -29.06
C PHE A 36 3.97 -9.48 -28.70
N ALA A 37 2.98 -8.58 -28.59
CA ALA A 37 3.17 -7.21 -28.08
C ALA A 37 3.10 -7.13 -26.55
N SER A 38 2.41 -8.08 -25.89
CA SER A 38 2.34 -8.17 -24.43
C SER A 38 3.62 -8.67 -23.77
N ALA A 39 4.52 -9.33 -24.51
CA ALA A 39 5.75 -9.87 -23.92
C ALA A 39 6.77 -8.76 -23.60
N TRP A 40 6.93 -7.73 -24.43
CA TRP A 40 7.82 -6.60 -24.12
C TRP A 40 7.19 -5.58 -23.15
N GLY A 41 5.87 -5.35 -23.25
CA GLY A 41 5.13 -4.45 -22.36
C GLY A 41 4.91 -5.01 -20.95
N ALA A 42 4.66 -6.32 -20.78
CA ALA A 42 4.48 -6.93 -19.46
C ALA A 42 5.80 -7.11 -18.71
N ASN A 43 6.91 -7.44 -19.41
CA ASN A 43 8.22 -7.45 -18.79
C ASN A 43 8.63 -6.04 -18.34
N VAL A 44 8.39 -5.01 -19.16
CA VAL A 44 8.63 -3.62 -18.74
C VAL A 44 7.75 -3.22 -17.56
N MET A 45 6.44 -3.50 -17.59
CA MET A 45 5.53 -3.14 -16.49
C MET A 45 5.89 -3.89 -15.19
N SER A 46 6.25 -5.17 -15.30
CA SER A 46 6.67 -6.02 -14.17
C SER A 46 8.04 -5.61 -13.62
N LEU A 47 9.00 -5.26 -14.48
CA LEU A 47 10.31 -4.77 -14.06
C LEU A 47 10.18 -3.39 -13.40
N LEU A 48 9.31 -2.52 -13.91
CA LEU A 48 9.04 -1.21 -13.31
C LEU A 48 8.36 -1.33 -11.95
N SER A 49 7.39 -2.24 -11.77
CA SER A 49 6.76 -2.47 -10.46
C SER A 49 7.78 -3.04 -9.47
N SER A 50 8.53 -4.08 -9.85
CA SER A 50 9.56 -4.66 -8.98
C SER A 50 10.68 -3.68 -8.65
N ALA A 51 11.12 -2.87 -9.61
CA ALA A 51 12.13 -1.84 -9.37
C ALA A 51 11.64 -0.76 -8.39
N PHE A 52 10.36 -0.37 -8.50
CA PHE A 52 9.76 0.59 -7.57
C PHE A 52 9.70 0.01 -6.15
N ASP A 53 9.27 -1.24 -5.99
CA ASP A 53 9.17 -1.89 -4.69
C ASP A 53 10.55 -2.08 -4.03
N VAL A 54 11.57 -2.46 -4.82
CA VAL A 54 12.96 -2.54 -4.37
C VAL A 54 13.49 -1.17 -3.96
N LEU A 55 13.25 -0.13 -4.77
CA LEU A 55 13.68 1.24 -4.47
C LEU A 55 13.03 1.75 -3.18
N LEU A 56 11.75 1.46 -2.99
CA LEU A 56 10.98 1.89 -1.82
C LEU A 56 11.48 1.16 -0.55
N GLY A 57 11.68 -0.15 -0.62
CA GLY A 57 12.27 -0.93 0.48
C GLY A 57 13.70 -0.48 0.83
N PHE A 58 14.53 -0.23 -0.17
CA PHE A 58 15.90 0.27 0.03
C PHE A 58 15.89 1.68 0.63
N GLY A 59 14.98 2.54 0.17
CA GLY A 59 14.74 3.86 0.76
C GLY A 59 14.35 3.78 2.23
N LEU A 60 13.43 2.89 2.61
CA LEU A 60 13.05 2.67 4.01
C LEU A 60 14.24 2.28 4.88
N LEU A 61 15.03 1.28 4.45
CA LEU A 61 16.23 0.83 5.15
C LEU A 61 17.25 1.95 5.33
N TRP A 62 17.47 2.73 4.26
CA TRP A 62 18.39 3.86 4.26
C TRP A 62 17.94 4.97 5.21
N LEU A 63 16.66 5.36 5.17
CA LEU A 63 16.11 6.37 6.08
C LEU A 63 16.14 5.90 7.54
N ALA A 64 15.79 4.65 7.81
CA ALA A 64 15.85 4.08 9.15
C ALA A 64 17.28 4.11 9.71
N TRP A 65 18.26 3.76 8.88
CA TRP A 65 19.67 3.84 9.25
C TRP A 65 20.10 5.28 9.54
N GLN A 66 19.74 6.24 8.67
CA GLN A 66 20.08 7.65 8.89
C GLN A 66 19.40 8.25 10.12
N ALA A 67 18.16 7.84 10.42
CA ALA A 67 17.43 8.31 11.60
C ALA A 67 18.14 7.86 12.88
N LEU A 68 18.63 6.62 12.93
CA LEU A 68 19.37 6.06 14.06
C LEU A 68 20.80 6.60 14.17
N ALA A 69 21.44 6.90 13.04
CA ALA A 69 22.82 7.39 13.00
C ALA A 69 22.92 8.92 13.19
N SER A 70 21.80 9.65 13.24
CA SER A 70 21.81 11.10 13.40
C SER A 70 22.04 11.50 14.86
N PRO A 71 23.08 12.30 15.17
CA PRO A 71 23.32 12.79 16.53
C PRO A 71 22.36 13.93 16.93
N ASP A 72 21.67 14.54 15.96
CA ASP A 72 20.72 15.62 16.17
C ASP A 72 19.29 15.08 16.31
N LEU A 73 18.64 15.40 17.42
CA LEU A 73 17.33 14.85 17.77
C LEU A 73 16.22 15.39 16.86
N PHE A 74 16.28 16.66 16.46
CA PHE A 74 15.33 17.23 15.51
C PHE A 74 15.42 16.53 14.15
N ARG A 75 16.65 16.34 13.64
CA ARG A 75 16.88 15.62 12.39
C ARG A 75 16.39 14.17 12.46
N ALA A 76 16.64 13.48 13.57
CA ALA A 76 16.15 12.11 13.76
C ALA A 76 14.61 12.04 13.71
N ILE A 77 13.91 13.01 14.31
CA ILE A 77 12.43 13.10 14.29
C ILE A 77 11.91 13.35 12.88
N VAL A 78 12.51 14.30 12.14
CA VAL A 78 12.11 14.58 10.75
C VAL A 78 12.33 13.36 9.85
N LEU A 79 13.45 12.66 10.02
CA LEU A 79 13.73 11.42 9.28
C LEU A 79 12.74 10.30 9.64
N PHE A 80 12.33 10.21 10.91
CA PHE A 80 11.30 9.27 11.36
C PHE A 80 9.93 9.56 10.73
N ILE A 81 9.52 10.84 10.65
CA ILE A 81 8.28 11.25 9.96
C ILE A 81 8.36 10.90 8.47
N ALA A 82 9.49 11.21 7.82
CA ALA A 82 9.69 10.87 6.41
C ALA A 82 9.66 9.35 6.16
N PHE A 83 10.26 8.56 7.05
CA PHE A 83 10.21 7.10 7.03
C PHE A 83 8.76 6.58 7.11
N GLY A 84 7.96 7.11 8.05
CA GLY A 84 6.54 6.73 8.18
C GLY A 84 5.70 7.09 6.93
N LEU A 85 5.97 8.23 6.29
CA LEU A 85 5.31 8.62 5.04
C LEU A 85 5.65 7.66 3.88
N LEU A 86 6.92 7.29 3.74
CA LEU A 86 7.34 6.31 2.73
C LEU A 86 6.74 4.93 2.99
N MET A 87 6.65 4.53 4.27
CA MET A 87 6.01 3.28 4.64
C MET A 87 4.51 3.29 4.34
N ALA A 88 3.80 4.38 4.60
CA ALA A 88 2.41 4.56 4.16
C ALA A 88 2.27 4.42 2.63
N LEU A 89 3.19 4.98 1.85
CA LEU A 89 3.22 4.83 0.40
C LEU A 89 3.42 3.36 -0.04
N ALA A 90 4.18 2.58 0.73
CA ALA A 90 4.35 1.14 0.51
C ALA A 90 3.01 0.40 0.62
N TRP A 91 2.21 0.71 1.66
CA TRP A 91 0.89 0.10 1.85
C TRP A 91 -0.10 0.42 0.74
N VAL A 92 -0.06 1.65 0.22
CA VAL A 92 -0.87 2.02 -0.96
C VAL A 92 -0.50 1.17 -2.17
N ARG A 93 0.78 0.83 -2.35
CA ARG A 93 1.23 -0.07 -3.44
C ARG A 93 0.81 -1.51 -3.26
N LEU A 94 0.64 -1.98 -2.03
CA LEU A 94 0.10 -3.32 -1.73
C LEU A 94 -1.43 -3.40 -1.87
N ASP A 95 -2.08 -2.39 -2.47
CA ASP A 95 -3.53 -2.31 -2.65
C ASP A 95 -4.30 -2.22 -1.31
N ALA A 96 -3.65 -1.71 -0.25
CA ALA A 96 -4.19 -1.58 1.10
C ALA A 96 -4.29 -0.10 1.56
N PRO A 97 -5.16 0.73 0.93
CA PRO A 97 -5.25 2.17 1.22
C PRO A 97 -5.76 2.49 2.63
N ASP A 98 -6.64 1.65 3.20
CA ASP A 98 -7.18 1.88 4.54
C ASP A 98 -6.10 1.76 5.63
N ILE A 99 -5.22 0.76 5.47
CA ILE A 99 -4.06 0.54 6.35
C ILE A 99 -3.04 1.68 6.17
N ALA A 100 -2.81 2.13 4.93
CA ALA A 100 -1.93 3.25 4.66
C ALA A 100 -2.38 4.54 5.36
N LEU A 101 -3.69 4.81 5.38
CA LEU A 101 -4.26 6.01 6.00
C LEU A 101 -4.17 5.93 7.54
N ALA A 102 -4.43 4.75 8.10
CA ALA A 102 -4.24 4.49 9.53
C ALA A 102 -2.77 4.64 9.96
N GLU A 103 -1.85 4.07 9.20
CA GLU A 103 -0.41 4.14 9.46
C GLU A 103 0.11 5.57 9.32
N ALA A 104 -0.33 6.33 8.31
CA ALA A 104 0.01 7.73 8.18
C ALA A 104 -0.45 8.55 9.39
N ALA A 105 -1.67 8.31 9.88
CA ALA A 105 -2.22 8.99 11.06
C ALA A 105 -1.45 8.64 12.34
N ILE A 106 -1.06 7.38 12.55
CA ILE A 106 -0.36 6.94 13.76
C ILE A 106 1.13 7.27 13.71
N GLY A 107 1.82 6.94 12.62
CA GLY A 107 3.27 7.11 12.48
C GLY A 107 3.68 8.57 12.32
N THR A 108 3.10 9.25 11.33
CA THR A 108 3.53 10.61 10.96
C THR A 108 2.70 11.69 11.65
N GLY A 109 1.42 11.42 11.88
CA GLY A 109 0.52 12.33 12.59
C GLY A 109 0.76 12.33 14.09
N LEU A 110 0.32 11.30 14.79
CA LEU A 110 0.35 11.23 16.25
C LEU A 110 1.78 11.07 16.79
N THR A 111 2.50 10.03 16.36
CA THR A 111 3.86 9.77 16.87
C THR A 111 4.82 10.89 16.48
N GLY A 112 4.75 11.39 15.24
CA GLY A 112 5.52 12.56 14.80
C GLY A 112 5.27 13.81 15.65
N ALA A 113 4.01 14.15 15.92
CA ALA A 113 3.67 15.29 16.78
C ALA A 113 4.13 15.10 18.23
N LEU A 114 3.99 13.89 18.79
CA LEU A 114 4.44 13.57 20.15
C LEU A 114 5.96 13.69 20.29
N LEU A 115 6.72 13.25 19.29
CA LEU A 115 8.19 13.38 19.30
C LEU A 115 8.63 14.84 19.24
N LEU A 116 7.99 15.67 18.41
CA LEU A 116 8.26 17.11 18.36
C LEU A 116 7.88 17.80 19.69
N ALA A 117 6.76 17.40 20.30
CA ALA A 117 6.37 17.88 21.62
C ALA A 117 7.34 17.45 22.73
N ALA A 118 7.94 16.27 22.62
CA ALA A 118 8.99 15.81 23.54
C ALA A 118 10.29 16.62 23.35
N LEU A 119 10.70 16.87 22.11
CA LEU A 119 11.88 17.68 21.80
C LEU A 119 11.76 19.09 22.40
N THR A 120 10.64 19.78 22.16
CA THR A 120 10.42 21.14 22.71
C THR A 120 10.49 21.18 24.24
N ARG A 121 10.06 20.10 24.93
CA ARG A 121 10.17 20.00 26.39
C ARG A 121 11.59 19.73 26.86
N LEU A 122 12.39 19.00 26.09
CA LEU A 122 13.79 18.74 26.40
C LEU A 122 14.60 20.03 26.29
N ASP A 123 14.43 20.77 25.18
CA ASP A 123 15.12 22.05 24.96
C ASP A 123 14.77 23.09 26.03
N ALA A 124 13.49 23.21 26.39
CA ALA A 124 13.05 24.12 27.46
C ALA A 124 13.64 23.78 28.83
N LYS A 125 13.94 22.49 29.10
CA LYS A 125 14.56 22.06 30.35
C LYS A 125 16.05 22.38 30.39
N SER A 126 16.76 22.24 29.27
CA SER A 126 18.19 22.58 29.20
C SER A 126 18.46 24.07 29.44
N ASP A 127 17.58 24.95 28.97
CA ASP A 127 17.74 26.40 29.15
C ASP A 127 17.61 26.81 30.62
N ALA A 128 16.66 26.20 31.34
CA ALA A 128 16.42 26.48 32.76
C ALA A 128 17.59 26.07 33.67
N GLU A 129 18.31 25.00 33.34
CA GLU A 129 19.49 24.53 34.09
C GLU A 129 20.68 25.50 33.93
N SER A 130 20.86 26.10 32.73
CA SER A 130 21.99 26.99 32.44
C SER A 130 21.93 28.38 33.10
N THR A 131 20.79 28.74 33.69
CA THR A 131 20.55 30.07 34.28
C THR A 131 20.89 30.13 35.79
N HIS A 132 21.33 29.01 36.39
CA HIS A 132 21.76 28.90 37.78
C HIS A 132 23.27 28.73 37.90
#